data_AF-A0A7J2IQ16-F1
#
_entry.id   AF-A0A7J2IQ16-F1
#
_cell.length_a   1.000
_cell.length_b   1.000
_cell.length_c   1.000
_cell.angle_alpha   90.00
_cell.angle_beta   90.00
_cell.angle_gamma   90.00
#
_symmetry.space_group_name_H-M   'P 1'
#
loop_
_entity.id
_entity.type
_entity.pdbx_description
1 polymer ?
#
loop_
_entity_poly.entity_id
_entity_poly.type
_entity_poly.pdbx_seq_one_letter_code
_entity_poly.pdbx_strand_id
1 'polypeptide(L)'
;MCGRAFDKAVKKLQQANYPFVTKIASLSGVRSYKDGRVLSLREYYDNLCPFCYLIGILEWTDDALIYRTFPGDKSFLFLPYFANLRELHDFKKSCIYFGILNNTARYSNICVYPNTNDVENTPGEYSTLLCFYEKFIANATDDVIANNWAILQIPFGAVKNVKIDFINVKEGVLGTIREVYKNGQNFNYIYKELFNKIYFFSENKNTIDWEQTRDIQENLSKAFLLDDFRDFTNCLLPRKGGYVFFSSEVRQALEELIFIWRWRRMGIPKEKLDAIKSVGNIIAKISRNNASLLYKMDKVRAVEEFWSVLREIARKIPGMDEKDLKMIKPTALDELIQLVKDVVKKEKDGWKEVRDLLVVYSSMYYAIDKMPKGGGN
;
A
#
# COMPACT_ATOMS: atom_id res chain seq x y z
N MET A 1 -10.30 31.42 -7.26
CA MET A 1 -9.69 30.65 -6.14
C MET A 1 -9.39 31.59 -4.98
N CYS A 2 -9.53 31.08 -3.75
CA CYS A 2 -9.69 31.76 -2.43
C CYS A 2 -10.97 32.59 -2.21
N GLY A 3 -11.73 32.91 -3.26
CA GLY A 3 -13.02 33.62 -3.14
C GLY A 3 -12.91 35.11 -2.76
N ARG A 4 -11.68 35.62 -2.60
CA ARG A 4 -11.44 37.04 -2.29
C ARG A 4 -11.56 37.89 -3.56
N ALA A 5 -12.23 39.03 -3.43
CA ALA A 5 -12.19 40.10 -4.42
C ALA A 5 -10.81 40.80 -4.39
N PHE A 6 -10.34 41.26 -5.54
CA PHE A 6 -9.12 42.06 -5.64
C PHE A 6 -9.32 43.18 -6.67
N ASP A 7 -8.93 44.40 -6.31
CA ASP A 7 -9.31 45.61 -7.05
C ASP A 7 -8.44 45.91 -8.28
N LYS A 8 -7.29 45.25 -8.39
CA LYS A 8 -6.34 45.46 -9.50
C LYS A 8 -5.98 44.16 -10.19
N ALA A 9 -6.37 44.06 -11.45
CA ALA A 9 -5.86 43.09 -12.40
C ALA A 9 -4.34 43.26 -12.54
N VAL A 10 -3.57 42.21 -12.23
CA VAL A 10 -2.12 42.19 -12.50
C VAL A 10 -1.92 41.63 -13.90
N LYS A 11 -1.44 42.48 -14.80
CA LYS A 11 -1.19 42.11 -16.20
C LYS A 11 0.00 41.14 -16.28
N LYS A 12 -0.07 40.21 -17.24
CA LYS A 12 1.02 39.28 -17.61
C LYS A 12 1.38 38.20 -16.58
N LEU A 13 0.45 37.79 -15.70
CA LEU A 13 0.66 36.58 -14.91
C LEU A 13 0.59 35.35 -15.82
N GLN A 14 1.67 34.58 -15.89
CA GLN A 14 1.79 33.41 -16.76
C GLN A 14 1.23 32.16 -16.08
N GLN A 15 0.54 31.34 -16.89
CA GLN A 15 0.07 29.99 -16.53
C GLN A 15 1.21 29.07 -16.05
N ALA A 16 2.46 29.33 -16.50
CA ALA A 16 3.65 28.55 -16.13
C ALA A 16 3.98 28.57 -14.63
N ASN A 17 3.54 29.59 -13.89
CA ASN A 17 3.82 29.73 -12.46
C ASN A 17 2.71 29.15 -11.56
N TYR A 18 1.63 28.63 -12.15
CA TYR A 18 0.55 27.96 -11.43
C TYR A 18 0.11 26.69 -12.18
N PRO A 19 0.60 25.50 -11.79
CA PRO A 19 0.44 24.26 -12.56
C PRO A 19 -1.01 23.75 -12.61
N PHE A 20 -1.92 24.34 -11.83
CA PHE A 20 -3.34 23.96 -11.81
C PHE A 20 -4.20 24.78 -12.76
N VAL A 21 -3.65 25.85 -13.36
CA VAL A 21 -4.28 26.41 -14.54
C VAL A 21 -3.73 25.59 -15.70
N THR A 22 -4.35 24.47 -16.04
CA THR A 22 -4.10 23.75 -17.30
C THR A 22 -5.35 23.85 -18.18
N LYS A 23 -5.28 23.30 -19.41
CA LYS A 23 -6.34 23.26 -20.45
C LYS A 23 -7.69 22.63 -20.01
N ILE A 24 -7.91 22.41 -18.72
CA ILE A 24 -8.83 21.40 -18.20
C ILE A 24 -9.82 22.04 -17.23
N ALA A 25 -11.10 21.86 -17.54
CA ALA A 25 -12.21 22.39 -16.77
C ALA A 25 -12.22 21.94 -15.30
N SER A 26 -11.64 20.78 -14.96
CA SER A 26 -11.62 20.23 -13.60
C SER A 26 -10.70 20.97 -12.63
N LEU A 27 -9.71 21.74 -13.12
CA LEU A 27 -8.75 22.46 -12.26
C LEU A 27 -8.88 23.98 -12.35
N SER A 28 -9.24 24.51 -13.52
CA SER A 28 -9.24 25.97 -13.75
C SER A 28 -10.63 26.55 -14.03
N GLY A 29 -11.61 25.74 -14.44
CA GLY A 29 -12.92 26.23 -14.88
C GLY A 29 -12.91 27.12 -16.14
N VAL A 30 -11.75 27.34 -16.78
CA VAL A 30 -11.60 28.26 -17.92
C VAL A 30 -11.46 27.47 -19.24
N ARG A 31 -12.39 27.69 -20.17
CA ARG A 31 -12.33 27.17 -21.54
C ARG A 31 -11.44 28.05 -22.43
N SER A 32 -10.77 27.42 -23.39
CA SER A 32 -10.12 28.05 -24.55
C SER A 32 -11.02 29.08 -25.24
N TYR A 33 -10.44 30.14 -25.81
CA TYR A 33 -11.18 31.15 -26.58
C TYR A 33 -10.99 30.94 -28.09
N LYS A 34 -11.97 31.35 -28.89
CA LYS A 34 -11.86 31.34 -30.36
C LYS A 34 -10.98 32.50 -30.80
N ASP A 35 -9.92 32.18 -31.54
CA ASP A 35 -9.03 33.14 -32.17
C ASP A 35 -9.08 32.90 -33.69
N GLY A 36 -9.99 33.61 -34.35
CA GLY A 36 -10.34 33.35 -35.74
C GLY A 36 -10.87 31.93 -35.94
N ARG A 37 -10.18 31.12 -36.78
CA ARG A 37 -10.56 29.73 -37.11
C ARG A 37 -9.95 28.69 -36.16
N VAL A 38 -9.09 29.10 -35.24
CA VAL A 38 -8.36 28.19 -34.34
C VAL A 38 -8.76 28.48 -32.89
N LEU A 39 -8.76 27.46 -32.04
CA LEU A 39 -8.94 27.62 -30.60
C LEU A 39 -7.57 27.95 -29.98
N SER A 40 -7.43 29.14 -29.41
CA SER A 40 -6.21 29.61 -28.74
C SER A 40 -6.37 29.62 -27.23
N LEU A 41 -5.24 29.52 -26.51
CA LEU A 41 -5.17 29.62 -25.06
C LEU A 41 -4.87 31.06 -24.66
N ARG A 42 -5.43 31.49 -23.53
CA ARG A 42 -5.04 32.74 -22.91
C ARG A 42 -3.82 32.46 -22.03
N GLU A 43 -2.61 32.69 -22.53
CA GLU A 43 -1.35 32.47 -21.79
C GLU A 43 -1.23 33.38 -20.55
N TYR A 44 -1.91 34.53 -20.61
CA TYR A 44 -1.87 35.57 -19.58
C TYR A 44 -3.26 35.80 -19.00
N TYR A 45 -3.36 35.74 -17.67
CA TYR A 45 -4.61 35.99 -16.96
C TYR A 45 -4.59 37.36 -16.30
N ASP A 46 -5.56 38.19 -16.65
CA ASP A 46 -5.76 39.50 -16.03
C ASP A 46 -6.56 39.39 -14.71
N ASN A 47 -7.23 38.25 -14.50
CA ASN A 47 -8.14 38.00 -13.38
C ASN A 47 -7.65 36.87 -12.45
N LEU A 48 -6.35 36.81 -12.17
CA LEU A 48 -5.79 35.91 -11.16
C LEU A 48 -5.47 36.68 -9.87
N CYS A 49 -5.90 36.18 -8.71
CA CYS A 49 -5.56 36.79 -7.43
C CYS A 49 -4.04 36.71 -7.20
N PRO A 50 -3.33 37.86 -7.03
CA PRO A 50 -1.88 37.89 -6.86
C PRO A 50 -1.40 37.11 -5.63
N PHE A 51 -2.21 37.07 -4.57
CA PHE A 51 -1.89 36.30 -3.37
C PHE A 51 -1.96 34.79 -3.62
N CYS A 52 -2.96 34.30 -4.33
CA CYS A 52 -3.04 32.90 -4.74
C CYS A 52 -1.90 32.51 -5.68
N TYR A 53 -1.50 33.43 -6.57
CA TYR A 53 -0.35 33.25 -7.45
C TYR A 53 0.96 33.13 -6.67
N LEU A 54 1.19 34.03 -5.70
CA LEU A 54 2.35 33.97 -4.82
C LEU A 54 2.36 32.68 -3.99
N ILE A 55 1.23 32.28 -3.41
CA ILE A 55 1.11 30.99 -2.70
C ILE A 55 1.48 29.83 -3.62
N GLY A 56 0.96 29.82 -4.86
CA GLY A 56 1.29 28.77 -5.82
C GLY A 56 2.78 28.72 -6.16
N ILE A 57 3.44 29.88 -6.34
CA ILE A 57 4.89 29.94 -6.55
C ILE A 57 5.65 29.45 -5.30
N LEU A 58 5.21 29.86 -4.10
CA LEU A 58 5.84 29.48 -2.85
C LEU A 58 5.74 27.97 -2.59
N GLU A 59 4.65 27.34 -3.00
CA GLU A 59 4.56 25.87 -2.98
C GLU A 59 5.56 25.21 -3.93
N TRP A 60 5.94 25.82 -5.06
CA TRP A 60 6.97 25.23 -5.93
C TRP A 60 8.39 25.39 -5.39
N THR A 61 8.62 26.40 -4.56
CA THR A 61 9.88 26.57 -3.83
C THR A 61 9.92 25.76 -2.54
N ASP A 62 8.90 24.94 -2.28
CA ASP A 62 8.82 24.14 -1.07
C ASP A 62 9.71 22.90 -1.18
N ASP A 63 10.81 22.95 -0.43
CA ASP A 63 11.77 21.85 -0.34
C ASP A 63 11.16 20.58 0.29
N ALA A 64 10.03 20.70 0.98
CA ALA A 64 9.35 19.59 1.66
C ALA A 64 8.24 18.90 0.82
N LEU A 65 8.17 19.19 -0.49
CA LEU A 65 7.24 18.51 -1.39
C LEU A 65 7.66 17.06 -1.64
N ILE A 66 6.82 16.09 -1.30
CA ILE A 66 7.10 14.67 -1.56
C ILE A 66 6.65 14.31 -2.97
N TYR A 67 7.50 13.64 -3.75
CA TYR A 67 7.15 13.22 -5.11
C TYR A 67 7.83 11.93 -5.57
N ARG A 68 7.22 11.30 -6.57
CA ARG A 68 7.77 10.17 -7.32
C ARG A 68 7.44 10.30 -8.81
N THR A 69 8.46 10.34 -9.65
CA THR A 69 8.36 10.52 -11.10
C THR A 69 8.81 9.27 -11.85
N PHE A 70 7.94 8.72 -12.70
CA PHE A 70 8.26 7.63 -13.62
C PHE A 70 8.48 8.22 -15.02
N PRO A 71 9.73 8.30 -15.50
CA PRO A 71 10.02 8.87 -16.81
C PRO A 71 9.22 8.16 -17.91
N GLY A 72 8.50 8.95 -18.73
CA GLY A 72 7.67 8.43 -19.82
C GLY A 72 6.26 7.99 -19.44
N ASP A 73 5.89 7.95 -18.16
CA ASP A 73 4.55 7.57 -17.70
C ASP A 73 3.85 8.72 -16.95
N LYS A 74 4.07 8.83 -15.64
CA LYS A 74 3.43 9.84 -14.77
C LYS A 74 4.29 10.18 -13.57
N SER A 75 3.96 11.30 -12.94
CA SER A 75 4.54 11.76 -11.68
C SER A 75 3.44 11.86 -10.62
N PHE A 76 3.77 11.50 -9.39
CA PHE A 76 2.93 11.66 -8.23
C PHE A 76 3.51 12.77 -7.36
N LEU A 77 2.68 13.74 -6.99
CA LEU A 77 3.02 14.79 -6.02
C LEU A 77 2.06 14.65 -4.83
N PHE A 78 2.61 14.56 -3.63
CA PHE A 78 1.84 14.34 -2.41
C PHE A 78 1.78 15.65 -1.61
N LEU A 79 0.57 16.17 -1.46
CA LEU A 79 0.29 17.40 -0.73
C LEU A 79 -0.38 17.06 0.60
N PRO A 80 0.30 17.26 1.74
CA PRO A 80 -0.30 16.99 3.04
C PRO A 80 -1.40 18.02 3.33
N TYR A 81 -2.55 17.53 3.76
CA TYR A 81 -3.71 18.36 4.06
C TYR A 81 -3.86 18.56 5.57
N PHE A 82 -3.63 19.80 6.02
CA PHE A 82 -3.82 20.23 7.41
C PHE A 82 -4.85 21.35 7.48
N ALA A 83 -5.66 21.35 8.54
CA ALA A 83 -6.58 22.46 8.83
C ALA A 83 -5.83 23.72 9.31
N ASN A 84 -4.65 23.53 9.90
CA ASN A 84 -3.84 24.57 10.52
C ASN A 84 -2.51 24.75 9.77
N LEU A 85 -2.22 25.98 9.35
CA LEU A 85 -0.98 26.31 8.64
C LEU A 85 0.27 26.15 9.52
N ARG A 86 0.14 26.28 10.84
CA ARG A 86 1.25 26.05 11.77
C ARG A 86 1.65 24.57 11.77
N GLU A 87 0.68 23.68 11.88
CA GLU A 87 0.91 22.22 11.82
C GLU A 87 1.51 21.80 10.47
N LEU A 88 1.01 22.36 9.36
CA LEU A 88 1.59 22.14 8.04
C LEU A 88 3.06 22.57 7.98
N HIS A 89 3.37 23.76 8.50
CA HIS A 89 4.73 24.27 8.56
C HIS A 89 5.63 23.38 9.43
N ASP A 90 5.15 22.96 10.60
CA ASP A 90 5.92 22.13 11.52
C ASP A 90 6.19 20.74 10.91
N PHE A 91 5.18 20.11 10.30
CA PHE A 91 5.35 18.86 9.54
C PHE A 91 6.40 18.99 8.42
N LYS A 92 6.32 20.05 7.60
CA LYS A 92 7.28 20.30 6.51
C LYS A 92 8.69 20.53 7.05
N LYS A 93 8.81 21.31 8.12
CA LYS A 93 10.09 21.58 8.79
C LYS A 93 10.71 20.27 9.31
N SER A 94 9.92 19.38 9.91
CA SER A 94 10.41 18.07 10.36
C SER A 94 10.93 17.22 9.20
N CYS A 95 10.24 17.20 8.05
CA CYS A 95 10.70 16.47 6.85
C CYS A 95 12.13 16.88 6.44
N ILE A 96 12.44 18.18 6.50
CA ILE A 96 13.77 18.71 6.15
C ILE A 96 14.76 18.54 7.29
N TYR A 97 14.37 18.89 8.52
CA TYR A 97 15.24 18.87 9.69
C TYR A 97 15.79 17.46 9.97
N PHE A 98 14.96 16.43 9.82
CA PHE A 98 15.37 15.04 9.98
C PHE A 98 15.98 14.42 8.72
N GLY A 99 16.20 15.21 7.66
CA GLY A 99 16.82 14.74 6.42
C GLY A 99 16.06 13.62 5.72
N ILE A 100 14.72 13.57 5.88
CA ILE A 100 13.85 12.56 5.28
C ILE A 100 13.76 12.77 3.76
N LEU A 101 13.89 14.03 3.32
CA LEU A 101 13.76 14.42 1.93
C LEU A 101 15.08 14.97 1.35
N ASN A 102 15.38 14.59 0.10
CA ASN A 102 16.45 15.13 -0.73
C ASN A 102 15.84 15.91 -1.92
N ASN A 103 15.79 17.24 -1.80
CA ASN A 103 15.23 18.14 -2.80
C ASN A 103 16.04 18.25 -4.11
N THR A 104 17.26 17.68 -4.17
CA THR A 104 18.11 17.72 -5.37
C THR A 104 17.91 16.53 -6.31
N ALA A 105 17.32 15.44 -5.82
CA ALA A 105 17.08 14.25 -6.61
C ALA A 105 16.01 14.52 -7.69
N ARG A 106 16.05 13.82 -8.82
CA ARG A 106 15.15 14.15 -9.96
C ARG A 106 13.82 13.39 -9.96
N TYR A 107 13.84 12.15 -9.49
CA TYR A 107 12.75 11.19 -9.73
C TYR A 107 12.04 10.69 -8.47
N SER A 108 12.63 10.93 -7.31
CA SER A 108 12.10 10.61 -5.99
C SER A 108 12.90 11.46 -5.04
N ASN A 109 12.29 11.96 -3.98
CA ASN A 109 13.01 12.72 -2.97
C ASN A 109 13.01 12.06 -1.59
N ILE A 110 12.44 10.88 -1.41
CA ILE A 110 12.51 10.18 -0.12
C ILE A 110 13.90 9.55 0.02
N CYS A 111 14.65 9.91 1.06
CA CYS A 111 16.00 9.39 1.27
C CYS A 111 15.98 7.92 1.71
N VAL A 112 16.97 7.14 1.27
CA VAL A 112 17.17 5.74 1.73
C VAL A 112 17.54 5.71 3.20
N TYR A 113 18.41 6.64 3.61
CA TYR A 113 18.75 6.95 4.99
C TYR A 113 18.73 8.47 5.20
N PRO A 114 18.41 8.96 6.41
CA PRO A 114 18.44 10.37 6.74
C PRO A 114 19.76 11.05 6.29
N ASN A 115 19.64 12.24 5.68
CA ASN A 115 20.78 13.06 5.24
C ASN A 115 21.70 12.42 4.19
N THR A 116 21.22 11.43 3.44
CA THR A 116 21.95 10.85 2.31
C THR A 116 21.43 11.36 0.97
N ASN A 117 22.28 11.28 -0.06
CA ASN A 117 21.87 11.63 -1.43
C ASN A 117 21.07 10.51 -2.11
N ASP A 118 21.15 9.28 -1.58
CA ASP A 118 20.45 8.13 -2.13
C ASP A 118 18.96 8.21 -1.86
N VAL A 119 18.15 7.95 -2.90
CA VAL A 119 16.69 8.04 -2.82
C VAL A 119 16.01 6.70 -3.06
N GLU A 120 14.89 6.49 -2.38
CA GLU A 120 14.08 5.28 -2.48
C GLU A 120 13.41 5.22 -3.86
N ASN A 121 13.45 4.04 -4.49
CA ASN A 121 12.88 3.78 -5.80
C ASN A 121 11.62 2.90 -5.68
N THR A 122 10.53 3.50 -5.25
CA THR A 122 9.24 2.85 -5.05
C THR A 122 8.49 2.61 -6.38
N PRO A 123 7.65 1.56 -6.47
CA PRO A 123 6.97 1.16 -7.71
C PRO A 123 5.75 2.01 -8.04
N GLY A 124 5.17 2.74 -7.08
CA GLY A 124 3.96 3.52 -7.31
C GLY A 124 3.62 4.49 -6.19
N GLU A 125 2.39 5.00 -6.24
CA GLU A 125 1.81 6.02 -5.37
C GLU A 125 1.78 5.59 -3.90
N TYR A 126 1.15 4.45 -3.63
CA TYR A 126 0.91 3.97 -2.26
C TYR A 126 2.20 3.46 -1.62
N SER A 127 3.06 2.82 -2.42
CA SER A 127 4.39 2.40 -1.95
C SER A 127 5.28 3.58 -1.59
N THR A 128 5.21 4.68 -2.36
CA THR A 128 5.91 5.93 -2.05
C THR A 128 5.42 6.50 -0.73
N LEU A 129 4.11 6.59 -0.54
CA LEU A 129 3.52 7.15 0.68
C LEU A 129 3.83 6.28 1.91
N LEU A 130 3.74 4.95 1.80
CA LEU A 130 4.10 4.05 2.90
C LEU A 130 5.58 4.15 3.25
N CYS A 131 6.46 4.16 2.25
CA CYS A 131 7.89 4.35 2.45
C CYS A 131 8.18 5.68 3.16
N PHE A 132 7.50 6.77 2.77
CA PHE A 132 7.60 8.06 3.46
C PHE A 132 7.21 7.95 4.93
N TYR A 133 6.05 7.36 5.24
CA TYR A 133 5.61 7.22 6.63
C TYR A 133 6.59 6.47 7.50
N GLU A 134 7.24 5.43 6.98
CA GLU A 134 8.22 4.68 7.75
C GLU A 134 9.45 5.52 8.09
N LYS A 135 9.93 6.35 7.15
CA LYS A 135 11.03 7.28 7.42
C LYS A 135 10.60 8.37 8.39
N PHE A 136 9.41 8.93 8.20
CA PHE A 136 8.90 9.98 9.06
C PHE A 136 8.71 9.48 10.48
N ILE A 137 8.04 8.34 10.67
CA ILE A 137 7.84 7.76 11.99
C ILE A 137 9.18 7.38 12.62
N ALA A 138 10.12 6.81 11.86
CA ALA A 138 11.42 6.44 12.41
C ALA A 138 12.22 7.62 12.99
N ASN A 139 12.07 8.82 12.42
CA ASN A 139 12.91 9.97 12.78
C ASN A 139 12.16 11.10 13.52
N ALA A 140 10.84 11.20 13.35
CA ALA A 140 9.98 12.28 13.82
C ALA A 140 8.71 11.73 14.48
N THR A 141 8.81 10.63 15.25
CA THR A 141 7.63 9.97 15.85
C THR A 141 6.75 10.90 16.69
N ASP A 142 7.37 11.84 17.41
CA ASP A 142 6.70 12.71 18.37
C ASP A 142 6.16 14.00 17.75
N ASP A 143 6.42 14.22 16.46
CA ASP A 143 5.97 15.38 15.71
C ASP A 143 4.56 15.19 15.12
N VAL A 144 4.02 16.29 14.61
CA VAL A 144 2.75 16.30 13.89
C VAL A 144 2.89 15.46 12.61
N ILE A 145 2.03 14.44 12.46
CA ILE A 145 2.02 13.54 11.29
C ILE A 145 0.81 13.88 10.41
N ALA A 146 1.05 14.04 9.10
CA ALA A 146 -0.02 14.19 8.12
C ALA A 146 -0.76 12.86 7.91
N ASN A 147 -2.08 12.84 8.10
CA ASN A 147 -2.93 11.68 7.84
C ASN A 147 -3.83 11.84 6.61
N ASN A 148 -4.01 13.07 6.13
CA ASN A 148 -4.79 13.40 4.94
C ASN A 148 -3.85 13.90 3.85
N TRP A 149 -4.06 13.41 2.63
CA TRP A 149 -3.20 13.70 1.48
C TRP A 149 -4.06 14.00 0.26
N ALA A 150 -3.73 15.06 -0.45
CA ALA A 150 -4.13 15.24 -1.84
C ALA A 150 -2.98 14.77 -2.74
N ILE A 151 -3.26 13.87 -3.67
CA ILE A 151 -2.27 13.29 -4.55
C ILE A 151 -2.56 13.72 -5.97
N LEU A 152 -1.57 14.36 -6.58
CA LEU A 152 -1.65 14.83 -7.95
C LEU A 152 -0.96 13.83 -8.85
N GLN A 153 -1.72 13.23 -9.76
CA GLN A 153 -1.17 12.38 -10.81
C GLN A 153 -0.97 13.21 -12.07
N ILE A 154 0.29 13.51 -12.37
CA ILE A 154 0.69 14.36 -13.48
C ILE A 154 1.21 13.48 -14.61
N PRO A 155 0.46 13.31 -15.72
CA PRO A 155 0.91 12.48 -16.83
C PRO A 155 2.09 13.12 -17.58
N PHE A 156 2.92 12.29 -18.22
CA PHE A 156 4.00 12.72 -19.10
C PHE A 156 3.45 13.05 -20.52
N GLY A 157 4.01 14.06 -21.21
CA GLY A 157 3.60 14.43 -22.59
C GLY A 157 2.83 15.75 -22.76
N ALA A 158 2.36 16.05 -23.98
CA ALA A 158 1.90 17.40 -24.39
C ALA A 158 0.44 17.77 -24.02
N VAL A 159 -0.42 16.79 -23.72
CA VAL A 159 -1.83 16.99 -23.33
C VAL A 159 -2.06 16.28 -22.00
N LYS A 160 -2.07 17.04 -20.90
CA LYS A 160 -1.94 16.48 -19.55
C LYS A 160 -3.19 16.66 -18.71
N ASN A 161 -4.04 15.63 -18.65
CA ASN A 161 -5.10 15.55 -17.65
C ASN A 161 -4.52 15.18 -16.28
N VAL A 162 -4.15 16.20 -15.50
CA VAL A 162 -3.78 16.01 -14.10
C VAL A 162 -5.00 15.51 -13.33
N LYS A 163 -4.86 14.36 -12.68
CA LYS A 163 -5.87 13.82 -11.78
C LYS A 163 -5.54 14.20 -10.34
N ILE A 164 -6.57 14.39 -9.54
CA ILE A 164 -6.43 14.62 -8.10
C ILE A 164 -7.18 13.50 -7.40
N ASP A 165 -6.46 12.78 -6.56
CA ASP A 165 -7.01 11.78 -5.65
C ASP A 165 -6.78 12.24 -4.20
N PHE A 166 -7.55 11.69 -3.28
CA PHE A 166 -7.42 12.00 -1.85
C PHE A 166 -7.27 10.70 -1.07
N ILE A 167 -6.31 10.68 -0.15
CA ILE A 167 -6.08 9.55 0.75
C ILE A 167 -6.20 10.03 2.19
N ASN A 168 -6.97 9.28 2.98
CA ASN A 168 -6.98 9.39 4.43
C ASN A 168 -6.38 8.10 5.02
N VAL A 169 -5.25 8.22 5.71
CA VAL A 169 -4.62 7.12 6.43
C VAL A 169 -5.11 7.15 7.87
N LYS A 170 -5.81 6.10 8.29
CA LYS A 170 -6.40 6.03 9.63
C LYS A 170 -5.31 6.00 10.70
N GLU A 171 -5.59 6.59 11.86
CA GLU A 171 -4.69 6.57 13.02
C GLU A 171 -4.31 5.15 13.43
N GLY A 172 -5.23 4.19 13.29
CA GLY A 172 -4.94 2.77 13.53
C GLY A 172 -3.83 2.23 12.62
N VAL A 173 -3.70 2.68 11.38
CA VAL A 173 -2.63 2.26 10.47
C VAL A 173 -1.31 2.93 10.87
N LEU A 174 -1.31 4.23 11.15
CA LEU A 174 -0.12 4.95 11.65
C LEU A 174 0.40 4.34 12.96
N GLY A 175 -0.50 3.98 13.86
CA GLY A 175 -0.18 3.25 15.09
C GLY A 175 0.46 1.89 14.84
N THR A 176 0.01 1.15 13.82
CA THR A 176 0.67 -0.11 13.41
C THR A 176 2.08 0.14 12.91
N ILE A 177 2.30 1.16 12.06
CA ILE A 177 3.65 1.50 11.55
C ILE A 177 4.57 1.86 12.73
N ARG A 178 4.08 2.65 13.68
CA ARG A 178 4.83 3.03 14.89
C ARG A 178 5.15 1.83 15.78
N GLU A 179 4.20 0.92 15.97
CA GLU A 179 4.39 -0.28 16.77
C GLU A 179 5.42 -1.22 16.14
N VAL A 180 5.37 -1.42 14.82
CA VAL A 180 6.38 -2.19 14.07
C VAL A 180 7.76 -1.55 14.24
N TYR A 181 7.89 -0.23 14.06
CA TYR A 181 9.18 0.43 14.17
C TYR A 181 9.79 0.33 15.58
N LYS A 182 8.96 0.48 16.64
CA LYS A 182 9.41 0.49 18.03
C LYS A 182 9.64 -0.91 18.62
N ASN A 183 8.76 -1.86 18.29
CA ASN A 183 8.68 -3.16 18.96
C ASN A 183 8.87 -4.35 18.01
N GLY A 184 9.18 -4.09 16.73
CA GLY A 184 9.45 -5.13 15.74
C GLY A 184 10.67 -5.98 16.10
N GLN A 185 10.54 -7.30 15.96
CA GLN A 185 11.60 -8.27 16.21
C GLN A 185 12.29 -8.72 14.92
N ASN A 186 11.55 -8.86 13.83
CA ASN A 186 12.07 -9.38 12.56
C ASN A 186 12.27 -8.28 11.51
N PHE A 187 11.66 -7.11 11.70
CA PHE A 187 11.72 -5.98 10.78
C PHE A 187 11.23 -4.69 11.44
N ASN A 188 11.70 -3.55 10.93
CA ASN A 188 11.32 -2.23 11.43
C ASN A 188 10.64 -1.37 10.36
N TYR A 189 10.72 -1.77 9.08
CA TYR A 189 10.20 -1.02 7.93
C TYR A 189 9.29 -1.90 7.06
N ILE A 190 7.97 -1.65 7.08
CA ILE A 190 6.96 -2.50 6.42
C ILE A 190 7.19 -2.61 4.90
N TYR A 191 7.47 -1.51 4.23
CA TYR A 191 7.71 -1.46 2.81
C TYR A 191 9.13 -1.90 2.52
N LYS A 192 10.15 -1.21 3.09
CA LYS A 192 11.55 -1.43 2.72
C LYS A 192 12.03 -2.85 2.98
N GLU A 193 11.63 -3.45 4.12
CA GLU A 193 12.14 -4.75 4.56
C GLU A 193 11.18 -5.90 4.31
N LEU A 194 9.87 -5.63 4.15
CA LEU A 194 8.86 -6.65 3.93
C LEU A 194 8.24 -6.56 2.53
N PHE A 195 7.42 -5.55 2.20
CA PHE A 195 6.70 -5.52 0.91
C PHE A 195 7.64 -5.49 -0.31
N ASN A 196 8.70 -4.67 -0.27
CA ASN A 196 9.70 -4.57 -1.35
C ASN A 196 10.47 -5.89 -1.59
N LYS A 197 10.44 -6.82 -0.63
CA LYS A 197 11.08 -8.15 -0.74
C LYS A 197 10.08 -9.28 -1.05
N ILE A 198 8.82 -8.95 -1.30
CA ILE A 198 7.83 -9.87 -1.85
C ILE A 198 7.90 -9.81 -3.37
N TYR A 199 8.07 -10.98 -4.00
CA TYR A 199 8.24 -11.12 -5.45
C TYR A 199 7.18 -12.03 -6.05
N PHE A 200 6.86 -11.84 -7.33
CA PHE A 200 6.09 -12.82 -8.08
C PHE A 200 7.01 -13.74 -8.89
N PHE A 201 6.99 -15.04 -8.61
CA PHE A 201 7.72 -16.03 -9.37
C PHE A 201 6.85 -16.60 -10.48
N SER A 202 7.25 -16.40 -11.74
CA SER A 202 6.58 -16.99 -12.89
C SER A 202 7.10 -18.41 -13.13
N GLU A 203 6.23 -19.41 -13.00
CA GLU A 203 6.53 -20.80 -13.35
C GLU A 203 6.78 -20.95 -14.85
N ASN A 204 6.07 -20.18 -15.69
CA ASN A 204 6.24 -20.23 -17.14
C ASN A 204 7.61 -19.72 -17.61
N LYS A 205 8.12 -18.65 -16.98
CA LYS A 205 9.42 -18.04 -17.32
C LYS A 205 10.57 -18.57 -16.44
N ASN A 206 10.26 -19.34 -15.41
CA ASN A 206 11.18 -19.80 -14.36
C ASN A 206 12.03 -18.67 -13.75
N THR A 207 11.44 -17.49 -13.55
CA THR A 207 12.12 -16.29 -13.03
C THR A 207 11.11 -15.31 -12.41
N ILE A 208 11.62 -14.27 -11.77
CA ILE A 208 10.80 -13.19 -11.21
C ILE A 208 10.13 -12.40 -12.34
N ASP A 209 8.81 -12.23 -12.24
CA ASP A 209 8.07 -11.30 -13.08
C ASP A 209 8.01 -9.93 -12.41
N TRP A 210 8.84 -9.00 -12.89
CA TRP A 210 8.97 -7.66 -12.29
C TRP A 210 7.73 -6.79 -12.44
N GLU A 211 6.93 -6.99 -13.48
CA GLU A 211 5.69 -6.24 -13.68
C GLU A 211 4.66 -6.65 -12.61
N GLN A 212 4.40 -7.95 -12.50
CA GLN A 212 3.51 -8.47 -11.46
C GLN A 212 4.03 -8.21 -10.05
N THR A 213 5.34 -8.24 -9.85
CA THR A 213 5.98 -7.90 -8.57
C THR A 213 5.65 -6.47 -8.18
N ARG A 214 5.87 -5.49 -9.05
CA ARG A 214 5.60 -4.08 -8.77
C ARG A 214 4.11 -3.84 -8.49
N ASP A 215 3.23 -4.49 -9.24
CA ASP A 215 1.79 -4.44 -9.01
C ASP A 215 1.41 -5.01 -7.64
N ILE A 216 1.99 -6.14 -7.22
CA ILE A 216 1.73 -6.72 -5.91
C ILE A 216 2.23 -5.80 -4.80
N GLN A 217 3.45 -5.29 -4.91
CA GLN A 217 4.04 -4.38 -3.92
C GLN A 217 3.21 -3.10 -3.76
N GLU A 218 2.74 -2.55 -4.86
CA GLU A 218 1.88 -1.36 -4.86
C GLU A 218 0.51 -1.64 -4.25
N ASN A 219 -0.12 -2.77 -4.59
CA ASN A 219 -1.43 -3.13 -4.04
C ASN A 219 -1.36 -3.54 -2.57
N LEU A 220 -0.26 -4.17 -2.10
CA LEU A 220 -0.03 -4.43 -0.68
C LEU A 220 0.08 -3.13 0.11
N SER A 221 0.86 -2.17 -0.40
CA SER A 221 1.00 -0.85 0.21
C SER A 221 -0.34 -0.11 0.25
N LYS A 222 -1.11 -0.15 -0.84
CA LYS A 222 -2.45 0.43 -0.93
C LYS A 222 -3.40 -0.16 0.10
N ALA A 223 -3.52 -1.49 0.10
CA ALA A 223 -4.43 -2.20 0.98
C ALA A 223 -4.08 -1.97 2.45
N PHE A 224 -2.79 -1.94 2.79
CA PHE A 224 -2.33 -1.62 4.14
C PHE A 224 -2.67 -0.17 4.54
N LEU A 225 -2.34 0.83 3.71
CA LEU A 225 -2.60 2.24 4.00
C LEU A 225 -4.10 2.55 4.15
N LEU A 226 -4.95 1.85 3.40
CA LEU A 226 -6.41 2.00 3.45
C LEU A 226 -7.08 1.12 4.51
N ASP A 227 -6.31 0.33 5.27
CA ASP A 227 -6.79 -0.66 6.24
C ASP A 227 -7.75 -1.71 5.63
N ASP A 228 -7.55 -2.02 4.34
CA ASP A 228 -8.31 -3.03 3.61
C ASP A 228 -7.57 -4.37 3.65
N PHE A 229 -7.79 -5.12 4.73
CA PHE A 229 -7.14 -6.42 4.88
C PHE A 229 -7.57 -7.43 3.83
N ARG A 230 -8.80 -7.30 3.30
CA ARG A 230 -9.30 -8.24 2.31
C ARG A 230 -8.51 -8.13 1.01
N ASP A 231 -8.35 -6.91 0.49
CA ASP A 231 -7.54 -6.65 -0.69
C ASP A 231 -6.05 -6.96 -0.46
N PHE A 232 -5.57 -6.78 0.77
CA PHE A 232 -4.22 -7.20 1.15
C PHE A 232 -4.03 -8.72 0.95
N THR A 233 -4.96 -9.54 1.45
CA THR A 233 -4.86 -11.00 1.30
C THR A 233 -4.99 -11.47 -0.15
N ASN A 234 -5.81 -10.78 -0.95
CA ASN A 234 -5.98 -11.06 -2.38
C ASN A 234 -4.66 -10.91 -3.16
N CYS A 235 -3.79 -9.99 -2.73
CA CYS A 235 -2.49 -9.78 -3.36
C CYS A 235 -1.54 -10.97 -3.21
N LEU A 236 -1.72 -11.78 -2.17
CA LEU A 236 -0.85 -12.92 -1.84
C LEU A 236 -1.28 -14.22 -2.51
N LEU A 237 -2.50 -14.28 -3.06
CA LEU A 237 -2.99 -15.47 -3.76
C LEU A 237 -2.06 -15.84 -4.92
N PRO A 238 -1.87 -17.14 -5.19
CA PRO A 238 -1.22 -17.55 -6.43
C PRO A 238 -1.99 -16.99 -7.64
N ARG A 239 -1.30 -16.80 -8.76
CA ARG A 239 -1.91 -16.28 -10.00
C ARG A 239 -1.64 -17.25 -11.14
N LYS A 240 -2.31 -17.07 -12.28
CA LYS A 240 -2.10 -17.95 -13.43
C LYS A 240 -0.62 -17.92 -13.85
N GLY A 241 0.03 -19.08 -13.85
CA GLY A 241 1.42 -19.22 -14.28
C GLY A 241 2.47 -18.77 -13.25
N GLY A 242 2.13 -18.67 -11.97
CA GLY A 242 3.08 -18.33 -10.92
C GLY A 242 2.50 -18.19 -9.52
N TYR A 243 3.35 -17.81 -8.57
CA TYR A 243 2.98 -17.61 -7.17
C TYR A 243 3.78 -16.48 -6.53
N VAL A 244 3.27 -15.97 -5.41
CA VAL A 244 3.97 -14.96 -4.61
C VAL A 244 5.04 -15.66 -3.78
N PHE A 245 6.29 -15.24 -3.95
CA PHE A 245 7.47 -15.78 -3.29
C PHE A 245 7.80 -14.98 -2.03
N PHE A 246 8.17 -15.71 -0.97
CA PHE A 246 8.57 -15.16 0.32
C PHE A 246 9.86 -15.84 0.80
N SER A 247 10.93 -15.06 1.05
CA SER A 247 12.11 -15.60 1.73
C SER A 247 11.80 -16.00 3.18
N SER A 248 12.75 -16.63 3.89
CA SER A 248 12.53 -17.00 5.28
C SER A 248 12.28 -15.78 6.18
N GLU A 249 13.06 -14.74 5.97
CA GLU A 249 12.99 -13.47 6.71
C GLU A 249 11.67 -12.76 6.41
N VAL A 250 11.27 -12.70 5.13
CA VAL A 250 10.01 -12.08 4.70
C VAL A 250 8.80 -12.80 5.31
N ARG A 251 8.85 -14.13 5.44
CA ARG A 251 7.77 -14.89 6.09
C ARG A 251 7.64 -14.52 7.57
N GLN A 252 8.74 -14.46 8.30
CA GLN A 252 8.74 -14.08 9.72
C GLN A 252 8.23 -12.66 9.91
N ALA A 253 8.70 -11.71 9.08
CA ALA A 253 8.22 -10.33 9.08
C ALA A 253 6.73 -10.23 8.75
N LEU A 254 6.23 -10.99 7.76
CA LEU A 254 4.80 -11.01 7.43
C LEU A 254 3.96 -11.54 8.59
N GLU A 255 4.38 -12.64 9.23
CA GLU A 255 3.67 -13.17 10.39
C GLU A 255 3.60 -12.17 11.54
N GLU A 256 4.69 -11.46 11.79
CA GLU A 256 4.74 -10.41 12.80
C GLU A 256 3.85 -9.21 12.45
N LEU A 257 3.88 -8.74 11.19
CA LEU A 257 2.99 -7.68 10.72
C LEU A 257 1.52 -8.07 10.93
N ILE A 258 1.14 -9.28 10.51
CA ILE A 258 -0.23 -9.79 10.64
C ILE A 258 -0.64 -9.87 12.11
N PHE A 259 0.29 -10.27 12.99
CA PHE A 259 0.04 -10.30 14.42
C PHE A 259 -0.24 -8.90 14.98
N ILE A 260 0.61 -7.92 14.67
CA ILE A 260 0.50 -6.54 15.15
C ILE A 260 -0.73 -5.84 14.57
N TRP A 261 -0.95 -5.97 13.26
CA TRP A 261 -1.99 -5.26 12.53
C TRP A 261 -3.39 -5.82 12.77
N ARG A 262 -3.56 -7.15 12.72
CA ARG A 262 -4.89 -7.81 12.77
C ARG A 262 -5.08 -8.61 14.05
N TRP A 263 -4.24 -9.61 14.30
CA TRP A 263 -4.51 -10.63 15.33
C TRP A 263 -4.62 -10.06 16.74
N ARG A 264 -3.67 -9.19 17.14
CA ARG A 264 -3.64 -8.59 18.48
C ARG A 264 -4.93 -7.83 18.79
N ARG A 265 -5.51 -7.16 17.79
CA ARG A 265 -6.77 -6.39 17.92
C ARG A 265 -7.98 -7.27 18.16
N MET A 266 -7.95 -8.53 17.70
CA MET A 266 -9.01 -9.50 17.98
C MET A 266 -9.04 -9.95 19.45
N GLY A 267 -8.02 -9.61 20.25
CA GLY A 267 -7.93 -9.99 21.66
C GLY A 267 -7.84 -11.50 21.85
N ILE A 268 -7.18 -12.19 20.92
CA ILE A 268 -7.00 -13.64 20.91
C ILE A 268 -5.56 -13.96 21.30
N PRO A 269 -5.33 -14.95 22.18
CA PRO A 269 -3.97 -15.37 22.55
C PRO A 269 -3.14 -15.76 21.32
N LYS A 270 -1.83 -15.48 21.36
CA LYS A 270 -0.91 -15.73 20.24
C LYS A 270 -0.87 -17.22 19.88
N GLU A 271 -1.03 -18.09 20.87
CA GLU A 271 -1.00 -19.55 20.74
C GLU A 271 -2.16 -20.07 19.87
N LYS A 272 -3.30 -19.37 19.85
CA LYS A 272 -4.43 -19.76 18.98
C LYS A 272 -4.17 -19.46 17.49
N LEU A 273 -3.16 -18.66 17.17
CA LEU A 273 -2.75 -18.41 15.77
C LEU A 273 -2.20 -19.69 15.12
N ASP A 274 -1.63 -20.61 15.91
CA ASP A 274 -1.09 -21.88 15.42
C ASP A 274 -2.17 -22.77 14.80
N ALA A 275 -3.42 -22.67 15.26
CA ALA A 275 -4.54 -23.37 14.64
C ALA A 275 -4.78 -22.87 13.21
N ILE A 276 -4.76 -21.55 13.00
CA ILE A 276 -4.90 -20.94 11.66
C ILE A 276 -3.72 -21.34 10.78
N LYS A 277 -2.49 -21.24 11.29
CA LYS A 277 -1.28 -21.65 10.56
C LYS A 277 -1.36 -23.11 10.13
N SER A 278 -1.75 -23.99 11.06
CA SER A 278 -1.87 -25.43 10.80
C SER A 278 -2.93 -25.73 9.74
N VAL A 279 -4.10 -25.09 9.80
CA VAL A 279 -5.13 -25.26 8.76
C VAL A 279 -4.71 -24.64 7.43
N GLY A 280 -4.01 -23.49 7.44
CA GLY A 280 -3.42 -22.90 6.24
C GLY A 280 -2.44 -23.86 5.56
N ASN A 281 -1.59 -24.55 6.32
CA ASN A 281 -0.70 -25.58 5.80
C ASN A 281 -1.49 -26.76 5.21
N ILE A 282 -2.55 -27.24 5.88
CA ILE A 282 -3.44 -28.29 5.33
C ILE A 282 -4.02 -27.85 3.97
N ILE A 283 -4.55 -26.62 3.89
CA ILE A 283 -5.13 -26.09 2.65
C ILE A 283 -4.07 -26.02 1.54
N ALA A 284 -2.87 -25.54 1.85
CA ALA A 284 -1.77 -25.46 0.90
C ALA A 284 -1.39 -26.84 0.35
N LYS A 285 -1.26 -27.85 1.22
CA LYS A 285 -0.91 -29.24 0.86
C LYS A 285 -1.94 -29.85 -0.10
N ILE A 286 -3.23 -29.74 0.25
CA ILE A 286 -4.32 -30.24 -0.59
C ILE A 286 -4.35 -29.50 -1.94
N SER A 287 -3.96 -28.24 -1.94
CA SER A 287 -4.03 -27.37 -3.12
C SER A 287 -2.77 -27.40 -3.99
N ARG A 288 -1.73 -28.16 -3.64
CA ARG A 288 -0.41 -28.18 -4.31
C ARG A 288 -0.50 -28.29 -5.84
N ASN A 289 -1.45 -29.07 -6.34
CA ASN A 289 -1.65 -29.27 -7.78
C ASN A 289 -2.72 -28.36 -8.38
N ASN A 290 -3.63 -27.82 -7.56
CA ASN A 290 -4.73 -26.97 -7.99
C ASN A 290 -5.15 -26.00 -6.88
N ALA A 291 -4.87 -24.71 -7.09
CA ALA A 291 -5.19 -23.63 -6.14
C ALA A 291 -6.70 -23.33 -6.01
N SER A 292 -7.59 -24.09 -6.65
CA SER A 292 -9.05 -23.89 -6.60
C SER A 292 -9.62 -23.77 -5.18
N LEU A 293 -9.10 -24.51 -4.20
CA LEU A 293 -9.56 -24.39 -2.81
C LEU A 293 -9.14 -23.08 -2.16
N LEU A 294 -7.95 -22.54 -2.46
CA LEU A 294 -7.54 -21.22 -1.99
C LEU A 294 -8.48 -20.16 -2.55
N TYR A 295 -8.76 -20.19 -3.86
CA TYR A 295 -9.70 -19.25 -4.49
C TYR A 295 -11.13 -19.43 -3.98
N LYS A 296 -11.54 -20.67 -3.66
CA LYS A 296 -12.86 -20.93 -3.11
C LYS A 296 -12.97 -20.36 -1.70
N MET A 297 -11.97 -20.59 -0.85
CA MET A 297 -11.88 -20.02 0.50
C MET A 297 -11.89 -18.49 0.46
N ASP A 298 -11.12 -17.92 -0.46
CA ASP A 298 -11.08 -16.49 -0.70
C ASP A 298 -12.47 -15.93 -1.06
N LYS A 299 -13.17 -16.54 -2.02
CA LYS A 299 -14.46 -16.01 -2.52
C LYS A 299 -15.63 -16.13 -1.55
N VAL A 300 -15.47 -16.81 -0.41
CA VAL A 300 -16.52 -16.98 0.60
C VAL A 300 -17.06 -15.63 1.05
N ARG A 301 -18.38 -15.44 0.95
CA ARG A 301 -19.07 -14.21 1.41
C ARG A 301 -19.95 -14.43 2.63
N ALA A 302 -20.37 -15.67 2.87
CA ALA A 302 -21.21 -16.05 4.02
C ALA A 302 -20.51 -17.06 4.94
N VAL A 303 -20.89 -17.07 6.22
CA VAL A 303 -20.28 -17.98 7.21
C VAL A 303 -20.63 -19.45 6.92
N GLU A 304 -21.80 -19.71 6.35
CA GLU A 304 -22.24 -21.05 5.94
C GLU A 304 -21.37 -21.61 4.80
N GLU A 305 -21.01 -20.74 3.85
CA GLU A 305 -20.06 -21.06 2.78
C GLU A 305 -18.67 -21.35 3.36
N PHE A 306 -18.22 -20.56 4.33
CA PHE A 306 -16.96 -20.79 5.05
C PHE A 306 -16.92 -22.20 5.64
N TRP A 307 -17.96 -22.59 6.38
CA TRP A 307 -18.09 -23.95 6.93
C TRP A 307 -18.18 -25.03 5.85
N SER A 308 -18.80 -24.73 4.71
CA SER A 308 -18.84 -25.66 3.58
C SER A 308 -17.45 -25.92 3.00
N VAL A 309 -16.62 -24.89 2.84
CA VAL A 309 -15.25 -25.03 2.34
C VAL A 309 -14.39 -25.82 3.34
N LEU A 310 -14.49 -25.53 4.63
CA LEU A 310 -13.78 -26.29 5.67
C LEU A 310 -14.18 -27.78 5.69
N ARG A 311 -15.47 -28.11 5.50
CA ARG A 311 -15.92 -29.50 5.37
C ARG A 311 -15.36 -30.19 4.13
N GLU A 312 -15.25 -29.48 3.02
CA GLU A 312 -14.62 -30.02 1.81
C GLU A 312 -13.13 -30.30 2.03
N ILE A 313 -12.42 -29.38 2.70
CA ILE A 313 -11.01 -29.55 3.09
C ILE A 313 -10.87 -30.81 3.97
N ALA A 314 -11.71 -30.95 5.00
CA ALA A 314 -11.69 -32.11 5.90
C ALA A 314 -11.87 -33.44 5.17
N ARG A 315 -12.75 -33.50 4.17
CA ARG A 315 -12.99 -34.72 3.36
C ARG A 315 -11.82 -35.08 2.44
N LYS A 316 -10.95 -34.13 2.10
CA LYS A 316 -9.79 -34.36 1.25
C LYS A 316 -8.56 -34.83 2.03
N ILE A 317 -8.52 -34.64 3.35
CA ILE A 317 -7.39 -35.05 4.20
C ILE A 317 -7.10 -36.57 4.10
N PRO A 318 -8.07 -37.49 4.20
CA PRO A 318 -7.78 -38.93 4.12
C PRO A 318 -7.16 -39.39 2.79
N GLY A 319 -7.32 -38.60 1.73
CA GLY A 319 -6.73 -38.88 0.41
C GLY A 319 -5.34 -38.29 0.19
N MET A 320 -4.74 -37.66 1.21
CA MET A 320 -3.37 -37.14 1.15
C MET A 320 -2.34 -38.27 1.25
N ASP A 321 -1.14 -38.05 0.72
CA ASP A 321 -0.06 -39.02 0.84
C ASP A 321 0.47 -39.10 2.29
N GLU A 322 1.13 -40.21 2.64
CA GLU A 322 1.65 -40.42 4.00
C GLU A 322 2.64 -39.33 4.43
N LYS A 323 3.37 -38.74 3.48
CA LYS A 323 4.35 -37.71 3.75
C LYS A 323 3.67 -36.41 4.18
N ASP A 324 2.65 -35.98 3.47
CA ASP A 324 1.90 -34.77 3.80
C ASP A 324 1.03 -35.00 5.06
N LEU A 325 0.50 -36.20 5.28
CA LEU A 325 -0.21 -36.56 6.52
C LEU A 325 0.68 -36.41 7.77
N LYS A 326 1.97 -36.76 7.67
CA LYS A 326 2.95 -36.56 8.77
C LYS A 326 3.29 -35.08 9.03
N MET A 327 3.01 -34.19 8.07
CA MET A 327 3.32 -32.76 8.15
C MET A 327 2.13 -31.90 8.59
N ILE A 328 0.96 -32.48 8.82
CA ILE A 328 -0.24 -31.77 9.27
C ILE A 328 -0.60 -32.15 10.71
N LYS A 329 -1.21 -31.21 11.43
CA LYS A 329 -1.76 -31.45 12.78
C LYS A 329 -3.23 -31.88 12.64
N PRO A 330 -3.61 -33.13 12.96
CA PRO A 330 -4.97 -33.63 12.72
C PRO A 330 -6.06 -32.86 13.46
N THR A 331 -5.77 -32.36 14.67
CA THR A 331 -6.73 -31.60 15.50
C THR A 331 -6.90 -30.14 15.07
N ALA A 332 -6.11 -29.65 14.10
CA ALA A 332 -6.09 -28.24 13.74
C ALA A 332 -7.45 -27.73 13.22
N LEU A 333 -8.21 -28.57 12.51
CA LEU A 333 -9.54 -28.20 12.03
C LEU A 333 -10.54 -28.01 13.18
N ASP A 334 -10.51 -28.90 14.18
CA ASP A 334 -11.39 -28.79 15.35
C ASP A 334 -11.03 -27.56 16.20
N GLU A 335 -9.72 -27.31 16.38
CA GLU A 335 -9.20 -26.12 17.06
C GLU A 335 -9.62 -24.84 16.34
N LEU A 336 -9.55 -24.81 15.00
CA LEU A 336 -10.02 -23.70 14.18
C LEU A 336 -11.54 -23.51 14.32
N ILE A 337 -12.33 -24.58 14.32
CA ILE A 337 -13.80 -24.49 14.49
C ILE A 337 -14.13 -23.83 15.84
N GLN A 338 -13.47 -24.24 16.92
CA GLN A 338 -13.68 -23.64 18.23
C GLN A 338 -13.22 -22.18 18.26
N LEU A 339 -12.07 -21.87 17.68
CA LEU A 339 -11.58 -20.50 17.53
C LEU A 339 -12.61 -19.62 16.81
N VAL A 340 -13.12 -20.05 15.66
CA VAL A 340 -14.10 -19.26 14.89
C VAL A 340 -15.40 -19.07 15.68
N LYS A 341 -15.87 -20.09 16.40
CA LYS A 341 -17.03 -19.96 17.30
C LYS A 341 -16.78 -18.93 18.39
N ASP A 342 -15.60 -18.92 19.00
CA ASP A 342 -15.22 -17.93 20.02
C ASP A 342 -15.16 -16.51 19.45
N VAL A 343 -14.62 -16.35 18.24
CA VAL A 343 -14.56 -15.05 17.55
C VAL A 343 -15.97 -14.55 17.22
N VAL A 344 -16.81 -15.38 16.60
CA VAL A 344 -18.17 -15.00 16.20
C VAL A 344 -19.05 -14.65 17.39
N LYS A 345 -18.82 -15.26 18.57
CA LYS A 345 -19.49 -14.87 19.82
C LYS A 345 -19.16 -13.45 20.26
N LYS A 346 -17.92 -12.99 20.03
CA LYS A 346 -17.47 -11.64 20.38
C LYS A 346 -17.84 -10.61 19.31
N GLU A 347 -17.61 -10.96 18.06
CA GLU A 347 -17.85 -10.11 16.90
C GLU A 347 -18.43 -10.96 15.77
N LYS A 348 -19.70 -10.70 15.42
CA LYS A 348 -20.47 -11.50 14.45
C LYS A 348 -19.73 -11.71 13.13
N ASP A 349 -19.03 -10.69 12.65
CA ASP A 349 -18.31 -10.70 11.39
C ASP A 349 -16.82 -11.04 11.51
N GLY A 350 -16.31 -11.28 12.72
CA GLY A 350 -14.88 -11.59 12.95
C GLY A 350 -14.41 -12.90 12.31
N TRP A 351 -15.32 -13.77 11.86
CA TRP A 351 -14.97 -14.93 11.03
C TRP A 351 -14.31 -14.51 9.69
N LYS A 352 -14.61 -13.31 9.18
CA LYS A 352 -14.00 -12.77 7.96
C LYS A 352 -12.49 -12.56 8.15
N GLU A 353 -12.07 -12.07 9.32
CA GLU A 353 -10.65 -12.00 9.68
C GLU A 353 -10.01 -13.38 9.67
N VAL A 354 -10.66 -14.37 10.28
CA VAL A 354 -10.13 -15.74 10.31
C VAL A 354 -10.01 -16.33 8.90
N ARG A 355 -11.01 -16.11 8.03
CA ARG A 355 -10.95 -16.48 6.61
C ARG A 355 -9.76 -15.82 5.92
N ASP A 356 -9.59 -14.52 6.07
CA ASP A 356 -8.53 -13.77 5.39
C ASP A 356 -7.15 -14.19 5.90
N LEU A 357 -7.00 -14.41 7.21
CA LEU A 357 -5.78 -15.02 7.78
C LEU A 357 -5.49 -16.40 7.21
N LEU A 358 -6.51 -17.26 7.07
CA LEU A 358 -6.34 -18.56 6.42
C LEU A 358 -5.85 -18.40 4.98
N VAL A 359 -6.34 -17.42 4.22
CA VAL A 359 -5.85 -17.12 2.87
C VAL A 359 -4.37 -16.74 2.90
N VAL A 360 -3.94 -15.85 3.81
CA VAL A 360 -2.53 -15.46 3.96
C VAL A 360 -1.64 -16.68 4.20
N TYR A 361 -1.95 -17.48 5.23
CA TYR A 361 -1.14 -18.63 5.59
C TYR A 361 -1.16 -19.71 4.52
N SER A 362 -2.33 -19.97 3.91
CA SER A 362 -2.44 -20.95 2.82
C SER A 362 -1.60 -20.55 1.62
N SER A 363 -1.63 -19.28 1.21
CA SER A 363 -0.81 -18.78 0.11
C SER A 363 0.69 -18.85 0.41
N MET A 364 1.09 -18.52 1.64
CA MET A 364 2.48 -18.61 2.09
C MET A 364 2.99 -20.06 2.08
N TYR A 365 2.23 -21.00 2.65
CA TYR A 365 2.59 -22.43 2.64
C TYR A 365 2.55 -23.03 1.23
N TYR A 366 1.62 -22.58 0.39
CA TYR A 366 1.54 -23.00 -1.01
C TYR A 366 2.82 -22.61 -1.76
N ALA A 367 3.30 -21.38 -1.57
CA ALA A 367 4.57 -20.92 -2.16
C ALA A 367 5.76 -21.76 -1.66
N ILE A 368 5.86 -22.02 -0.36
CA ILE A 368 6.94 -22.85 0.23
C ILE A 368 6.99 -24.23 -0.41
N ASP A 369 5.83 -24.87 -0.60
CA ASP A 369 5.74 -26.21 -1.19
C ASP A 369 6.11 -26.24 -2.68
N LYS A 370 5.97 -25.12 -3.38
CA LYS A 370 6.32 -24.95 -4.79
C LYS A 370 7.79 -24.59 -5.02
N MET A 371 8.49 -24.09 -4.00
CA MET A 371 9.90 -23.76 -4.13
C MET A 371 10.73 -25.02 -4.43
N PRO A 372 11.65 -24.97 -5.42
CA PRO A 372 12.60 -26.04 -5.65
C PRO A 372 13.40 -26.30 -4.37
N LYS A 373 13.36 -27.53 -3.84
CA LYS A 373 14.18 -27.91 -2.69
C LYS A 373 15.63 -28.05 -3.15
N GLY A 374 16.41 -26.96 -3.10
CA GLY A 374 17.85 -27.01 -3.38
C GLY A 374 18.42 -25.88 -4.22
N GLY A 375 18.08 -24.62 -3.93
CA GLY A 375 18.70 -23.45 -4.54
C GLY A 375 19.22 -22.48 -3.48
N GLY A 376 20.06 -22.96 -2.57
CA GLY A 376 20.85 -22.10 -1.71
C GLY A 376 22.05 -21.58 -2.50
N ASN A 377 22.13 -20.27 -2.66
CA ASN A 377 23.38 -19.52 -2.71
C ASN A 377 23.20 -18.31 -1.81
#